data_AF-A0A1D5QQV4-F1
#
_entry.id   AF-A0A1D5QQV4-F1
#
_cell.length_a   1.000
_cell.length_b   1.000
_cell.length_c   1.000
_cell.angle_alpha   90.00
_cell.angle_beta   90.00
_cell.angle_gamma   90.00
#
_symmetry.space_group_name_H-M   'P 1'
#
loop_
_entity.id
_entity.type
_entity.pdbx_description
1 polymer ?
#
loop_
_entity_poly.entity_id
_entity_poly.type
_entity_poly.pdbx_seq_one_letter_code
_entity_poly.pdbx_strand_id
1 'polypeptide(L)' 'MFLSVVFCKLFNLRNILVRMVSQAGTGFCFNTKRNRLKEKLTLLHYDPVVKQRVLFVEDKKIRSL' A
#
# COMPACT_ATOMS: atom_id res chain seq x y z
N MET A 1 -25.89 21.72 -31.19
CA MET A 1 -24.66 21.93 -30.40
C MET A 1 -24.48 20.67 -29.57
N PHE A 2 -23.59 19.79 -30.02
CA PHE A 2 -23.48 18.42 -29.56
C PHE A 2 -23.13 18.33 -28.07
N LEU A 3 -23.80 17.40 -27.39
CA LEU A 3 -23.52 16.96 -26.03
C LEU A 3 -22.02 16.71 -25.81
N SER A 4 -21.46 17.26 -24.73
CA SER A 4 -20.40 16.57 -24.01
C SER A 4 -20.60 16.76 -22.51
N VAL A 5 -21.46 15.92 -21.95
CA VAL A 5 -21.38 15.51 -20.54
C VAL A 5 -20.06 14.75 -20.37
N VAL A 6 -19.03 15.43 -19.88
CA VAL A 6 -17.88 14.74 -19.28
C VAL A 6 -17.91 15.04 -17.80
N PHE A 7 -18.87 14.42 -17.11
CA PHE A 7 -18.76 14.22 -15.67
C PHE A 7 -17.74 13.10 -15.42
N CYS A 8 -16.47 13.33 -15.77
CA CYS A 8 -15.41 12.44 -15.34
C CYS A 8 -15.04 12.86 -13.92
N LYS A 9 -15.76 12.29 -12.95
CA LYS A 9 -15.38 12.33 -11.54
C LYS A 9 -14.00 11.69 -11.48
N LEU A 10 -12.95 12.51 -11.55
CA LEU A 10 -11.57 12.11 -11.42
C LEU A 10 -11.47 11.51 -10.02
N PHE A 11 -11.65 10.20 -9.90
CA PHE A 11 -11.58 9.49 -8.63
C PHE A 11 -10.13 9.66 -8.18
N ASN A 12 -9.91 10.71 -7.40
CA ASN A 12 -8.64 11.05 -6.80
C ASN A 12 -8.39 10.00 -5.72
N LEU A 13 -7.95 8.84 -6.21
CA LEU A 13 -7.41 7.69 -5.50
C LEU A 13 -6.11 8.14 -4.82
N ARG A 14 -6.24 9.05 -3.86
CA ARG A 14 -5.10 9.62 -3.11
C ARG A 14 -4.31 8.50 -2.46
N ASN A 15 -4.99 7.43 -2.05
CA ASN A 15 -4.39 6.32 -1.34
C ASN A 15 -4.46 5.02 -2.16
N ILE A 16 -3.46 4.18 -1.96
CA ILE A 16 -3.38 2.83 -2.50
C ILE A 16 -3.20 1.84 -1.36
N LEU A 17 -3.80 0.66 -1.50
CA LEU A 17 -3.58 -0.46 -0.59
C LEU A 17 -2.34 -1.22 -1.07
N VAL A 18 -1.36 -1.37 -0.18
CA VAL A 18 -0.09 -2.04 -0.46
C VAL A 18 0.14 -3.20 0.49
N ARG A 19 0.83 -4.23 0.01
CA ARG A 19 1.30 -5.35 0.83
C ARG A 19 2.70 -5.05 1.34
N MET A 20 2.88 -5.15 2.65
CA MET A 20 4.15 -5.07 3.34
C MET A 20 4.65 -6.49 3.62
N VAL A 21 5.95 -6.73 3.43
CA VAL A 21 6.60 -8.03 3.66
C VAL A 21 7.70 -7.88 4.71
N SER A 22 7.79 -8.84 5.62
CA SER A 22 8.82 -8.91 6.66
C SER A 22 10.21 -9.15 6.06
N GLN A 23 11.20 -8.35 6.44
CA GLN A 23 12.59 -8.56 6.04
C GLN A 23 13.25 -9.75 6.74
N ALA A 24 12.61 -10.36 7.75
CA ALA A 24 13.11 -11.57 8.38
C ALA A 24 12.92 -12.84 7.53
N GLY A 25 12.32 -12.75 6.34
CA GLY A 25 12.15 -13.90 5.44
C GLY A 25 11.11 -14.93 5.90
N THR A 26 10.27 -14.58 6.88
CA THR A 26 9.24 -15.46 7.46
C THR A 26 8.01 -15.65 6.56
N GLY A 27 7.85 -14.80 5.54
CA GLY A 27 6.65 -14.76 4.72
C GLY A 27 5.46 -14.06 5.38
N PHE A 28 5.60 -13.57 6.62
CA PHE A 28 4.55 -12.77 7.26
C PHE A 28 4.38 -11.43 6.53
N CYS A 29 3.13 -11.11 6.19
CA CYS A 29 2.77 -9.94 5.41
C CYS A 29 1.50 -9.31 5.97
N PHE A 30 1.39 -7.99 5.84
CA PHE A 30 0.16 -7.28 6.17
C PHE A 30 -0.11 -6.18 5.16
N ASN A 31 -1.36 -5.69 5.14
CA ASN A 31 -1.78 -4.66 4.20
C ASN A 31 -1.78 -3.30 4.91
N THR A 32 -1.28 -2.27 4.23
CA THR A 32 -1.35 -0.90 4.71
C THR A 32 -1.79 0.06 3.61
N LYS A 33 -2.23 1.25 4.01
CA LYS A 33 -2.60 2.33 3.09
C LYS A 33 -1.44 3.30 2.97
N ARG A 34 -1.11 3.68 1.74
CA ARG A 34 -0.15 4.77 1.49
C ARG A 34 -0.65 5.74 0.45
N ASN A 35 -0.15 6.96 0.49
CA ASN A 35 -0.41 7.93 -0.57
C ASN A 35 0.33 7.50 -1.85
N ARG A 36 -0.34 7.59 -3.01
CA ARG A 36 0.19 7.17 -4.31
C ARG A 36 1.46 7.91 -4.71
N LEU A 37 1.57 9.20 -4.36
CA LEU A 37 2.70 10.05 -4.75
C LEU A 37 3.90 9.95 -3.81
N LYS A 38 3.76 9.26 -2.67
CA LYS A 38 4.87 9.07 -1.73
C LYS A 38 5.78 7.93 -2.17
N GLU A 39 7.00 7.94 -1.64
CA GLU A 39 7.95 6.83 -1.77
C GLU A 39 7.45 5.53 -1.13
N LYS A 40 8.15 4.43 -1.38
CA LYS A 40 7.82 3.12 -0.83
C LYS A 40 7.93 3.13 0.69
N LEU A 41 7.01 2.47 1.38
CA LEU A 41 7.01 2.41 2.83
C LEU A 41 8.07 1.43 3.36
N THR A 42 8.76 1.86 4.40
CA THR A 42 9.58 1.03 5.29
C THR A 42 9.09 1.24 6.72
N LEU A 43 8.57 0.20 7.36
CA LEU A 43 7.93 0.31 8.67
C LEU A 43 8.56 -0.69 9.64
N LEU A 44 8.77 -0.27 10.88
CA LEU A 44 9.21 -1.15 11.96
C LEU A 44 7.95 -1.73 12.63
N HIS A 45 7.68 -3.02 12.43
CA HIS A 45 6.46 -3.67 12.91
C HIS A 45 6.76 -5.02 13.57
N TYR A 46 5.84 -5.51 14.40
CA TYR A 46 5.99 -6.80 15.07
C TYR A 46 5.72 -7.95 14.11
N ASP A 47 6.64 -8.90 14.04
CA ASP A 47 6.45 -10.16 13.33
C ASP A 47 6.11 -11.27 14.34
N PRO A 48 4.90 -11.86 14.30
CA PRO A 48 4.51 -12.91 15.23
C PRO A 48 5.29 -14.22 15.04
N VAL A 49 5.91 -14.44 13.88
CA VAL A 49 6.71 -15.63 13.61
C VAL A 49 8.07 -15.55 14.31
N VAL A 50 8.74 -14.40 14.22
CA VAL A 50 10.03 -14.15 14.91
C VAL A 50 9.83 -13.75 16.37
N LYS A 51 8.64 -13.24 16.72
CA LYS A 51 8.29 -12.64 18.01
C LYS A 51 9.11 -11.39 18.35
N GLN A 52 9.53 -10.65 17.34
CA GLN A 52 10.34 -9.44 17.47
C GLN A 52 9.83 -8.35 16.52
N ARG A 53 10.23 -7.10 16.77
CA ARG A 53 9.96 -6.01 15.84
C ARG A 53 11.01 -6.00 14.74
N VAL A 54 10.57 -6.15 13.50
CA VAL A 54 11.40 -6.27 12.31
C VAL A 54 11.04 -5.15 11.33
N LEU A 55 11.95 -4.85 10.42
CA LEU A 55 11.71 -3.93 9.31
C LEU A 55 10.82 -4.63 8.26
N PHE A 56 9.74 -3.96 7.86
CA PHE A 56 8.84 -4.37 6.80
C PHE A 56 9.00 -3.41 5.62
N VAL A 57 9.07 -3.98 4.41
CA VAL A 57 9.21 -3.21 3.17
C VAL A 57 7.99 -3.44 2.29
N GLU A 58 7.59 -2.41 1.57
CA GLU A 58 6.55 -2.53 0.55
C GLU A 58 6.99 -3.41 -0.61
N ASP A 59 6.21 -4.47 -0.87
CA ASP A 59 6.44 -5.42 -1.94
C ASP A 59 5.63 -5.03 -3.19
N LYS A 60 4.30 -5.08 -3.07
CA LYS A 60 3.40 -4.81 -4.19
C LYS A 60 2.17 -3.99 -3.84
N LYS A 61 1.72 -3.20 -4.82
CA LYS A 61 0.40 -2.56 -4.82
C LYS A 61 -0.69 -3.60 -5.07
N ILE A 62 -1.69 -3.66 -4.21
CA ILE A 62 -2.84 -4.56 -4.35
C ILE A 62 -3.91 -3.89 -5.23
N ARG A 63 -4.39 -2.73 -4.81
CA ARG A 63 -5.41 -1.95 -5.53
C ARG A 63 -5.35 -0.47 -5.16
N SER A 64 -5.89 0.37 -6.03
CA SER A 64 -6.20 1.75 -5.67
C SER A 64 -7.51 1.79 -4.87
N LEU A 65 -7.55 2.66 -3.84
CA LEU A 65 -8.68 2.83 -2.94
C LEU A 65 -9.52 4.05 -3.29
#